data_AF-A0A3M2SU64-F1
#
_entry.id   AF-A0A3M2SU64-F1
#
_cell.length_a   1.000
_cell.length_b   1.000
_cell.length_c   1.000
_cell.angle_alpha   90.00
_cell.angle_beta   90.00
_cell.angle_gamma   90.00
#
_symmetry.space_group_name_H-M   'P 1'
#
loop_
_entity.id
_entity.type
_entity.pdbx_description
1 polymer ?
#
loop_
_entity_poly.entity_id
_entity_poly.type
_entity_poly.pdbx_seq_one_letter_code
_entity_poly.pdbx_strand_id
1 'polypeptide(L)'
;MVSPNGLKRSANHLAGPAVDSKKSKSNGSITSFFAAPKAKPGESKQPAPSSSFNKDKWVASLTPEQKELLQLEIDTLDESWLAQLRDEVVTPEFLSLKRFLSKEKQSGAKIFPPENEIYSWSRHTPLHKVKAVIVGQDPYHNHNQAHGLAFSVRPPTPAPPSLANMYKGIKNDYPTFESPPNKGGLLTPWAERGVLMLNTCLTVRAHQANSHSNKGWERFTQKALDTVARVRTRGVVFLAWGTPAGKRVAGINRQKHCVLQSVHPSPLSAMRGFFDNGHFKKCNEWLSERYGADEIIDWNLTPTKVSGPPPAPADKPDDTQLESSGDCDGKSDGLLPPEDESTAKVSKAAEAEEFDDDADALEALASAEAPS
;
A
#
# COMPACT_ATOMS: atom_id res chain seq x y z
N MET A 1 -51.27 8.35 56.77
CA MET A 1 -51.03 8.21 58.22
C MET A 1 -49.64 7.64 58.42
N VAL A 2 -48.77 8.45 59.05
CA VAL A 2 -47.68 8.11 59.99
C VAL A 2 -46.64 7.04 59.57
N SER A 3 -45.47 7.54 59.15
CA SER A 3 -44.13 6.93 59.25
C SER A 3 -43.65 6.83 60.72
N PRO A 4 -42.35 6.69 61.07
CA PRO A 4 -41.29 5.70 60.78
C PRO A 4 -40.55 5.27 62.09
N ASN A 5 -39.51 4.45 62.00
CA ASN A 5 -38.25 4.48 62.80
C ASN A 5 -37.39 3.26 62.41
N GLY A 6 -36.07 3.27 62.20
CA GLY A 6 -35.04 4.26 62.48
C GLY A 6 -33.98 3.69 63.44
N LEU A 7 -32.71 3.68 62.98
CA LEU A 7 -31.46 3.83 63.79
C LEU A 7 -30.98 2.56 64.57
N LYS A 8 -29.70 2.27 64.87
CA LYS A 8 -28.37 2.93 64.77
C LYS A 8 -27.27 1.92 65.20
N ARG A 9 -26.13 1.91 64.48
CA ARG A 9 -24.69 2.01 64.88
C ARG A 9 -23.97 1.07 65.89
N SER A 10 -22.69 0.87 65.52
CA SER A 10 -21.43 0.77 66.31
C SER A 10 -20.91 -0.64 66.61
N ALA A 11 -19.73 -1.12 66.19
CA ALA A 11 -18.34 -0.63 66.13
C ALA A 11 -17.56 -0.69 67.45
N ASN A 12 -16.56 -1.59 67.50
CA ASN A 12 -15.28 -1.64 68.26
C ASN A 12 -14.84 -3.12 68.39
N HIS A 13 -13.58 -3.57 68.29
CA HIS A 13 -12.28 -3.06 68.76
C HIS A 13 -11.19 -3.90 68.02
N LEU A 14 -10.16 -3.31 67.36
CA LEU A 14 -8.73 -3.21 67.78
C LEU A 14 -8.07 -4.56 68.19
N ALA A 15 -6.83 -4.94 67.85
CA ALA A 15 -5.66 -4.32 67.21
C ALA A 15 -4.61 -5.42 66.91
N GLY A 16 -3.64 -5.15 66.02
CA GLY A 16 -2.40 -5.94 65.89
C GLY A 16 -1.45 -5.73 67.09
N PRO A 17 -0.25 -6.36 67.08
CA PRO A 17 0.89 -5.60 66.54
C PRO A 17 1.95 -6.46 65.81
N ALA A 18 2.94 -5.75 65.30
CA ALA A 18 4.00 -6.20 64.41
C ALA A 18 5.38 -6.31 65.09
N VAL A 19 6.32 -6.84 64.30
CA VAL A 19 7.80 -6.66 64.30
C VAL A 19 8.61 -7.47 65.31
N ASP A 20 9.59 -8.22 64.77
CA ASP A 20 10.85 -8.44 65.46
C ASP A 20 12.06 -8.31 64.51
N SER A 21 13.18 -7.89 65.08
CA SER A 21 14.31 -7.25 64.40
C SER A 21 15.58 -8.08 64.51
N LYS A 22 16.45 -8.09 63.49
CA LYS A 22 17.90 -8.33 63.70
C LYS A 22 18.79 -7.64 62.66
N LYS A 23 19.73 -6.83 63.14
CA LYS A 23 20.76 -6.05 62.42
C LYS A 23 22.09 -6.81 62.33
N SER A 24 22.89 -6.54 61.29
CA SER A 24 24.26 -5.97 61.43
C SER A 24 24.89 -5.49 60.10
N LYS A 25 25.30 -4.21 60.07
CA LYS A 25 26.60 -3.59 59.65
C LYS A 25 27.31 -4.10 58.37
N SER A 26 28.13 -3.35 57.63
CA SER A 26 28.45 -1.93 57.35
C SER A 26 29.62 -1.99 56.36
N ASN A 27 29.63 -1.18 55.30
CA ASN A 27 30.76 -0.71 54.46
C ASN A 27 30.10 -0.23 53.14
N GLY A 28 30.26 0.98 52.63
CA GLY A 28 31.41 1.87 52.65
C GLY A 28 31.81 2.11 51.19
N SER A 29 31.50 3.30 50.66
CA SER A 29 32.05 3.94 49.44
C SER A 29 31.99 3.21 48.08
N ILE A 30 31.16 3.71 47.16
CA ILE A 30 31.51 3.77 45.72
C ILE A 30 31.36 5.23 45.29
N THR A 31 32.49 5.92 45.27
CA THR A 31 32.70 7.15 44.52
C THR A 31 33.21 6.78 43.14
N SER A 32 32.72 7.49 42.12
CA SER A 32 33.44 7.80 40.87
C SER A 32 33.69 6.66 39.86
N PHE A 33 32.77 6.46 38.91
CA PHE A 33 33.14 6.07 37.53
C PHE A 33 32.14 6.62 36.51
N PHE A 34 32.18 7.94 36.27
CA PHE A 34 31.76 8.49 34.98
C PHE A 34 32.91 8.29 33.99
N ALA A 35 32.76 7.32 33.09
CA ALA A 35 33.61 7.18 31.92
C ALA A 35 32.69 7.05 30.69
N ALA A 36 32.72 8.08 29.84
CA ALA A 36 32.04 8.10 28.56
C ALA A 36 32.62 7.01 27.62
N PRO A 37 31.81 6.25 26.88
CA PRO A 37 32.34 5.37 25.86
C PRO A 37 32.74 6.19 24.63
N LYS A 38 34.02 6.12 24.27
CA LYS A 38 34.56 6.64 23.01
C LYS A 38 33.85 5.99 21.82
N ALA A 39 33.46 6.82 20.86
CA ALA A 39 32.95 6.42 19.56
C ALA A 39 33.94 5.54 18.80
N LYS A 40 33.48 4.40 18.29
CA LYS A 40 34.16 3.64 17.23
C LYS A 40 33.56 4.04 15.89
N PRO A 41 34.36 4.47 14.90
CA PRO A 41 33.90 4.57 13.52
C PRO A 41 33.94 3.17 12.90
N GLY A 42 32.79 2.70 12.44
CA GLY A 42 32.64 1.37 11.88
C GLY A 42 31.17 1.03 11.71
N GLU A 43 30.50 1.76 10.80
CA GLU A 43 29.21 1.32 10.27
C GLU A 43 29.40 -0.03 9.57
N SER A 44 29.18 -1.11 10.30
CA SER A 44 28.89 -2.40 9.69
C SER A 44 27.49 -2.28 9.08
N LYS A 45 27.42 -1.94 7.79
CA LYS A 45 26.30 -2.30 6.92
C LYS A 45 25.94 -3.75 7.22
N GLN A 46 24.80 -3.99 7.85
CA GLN A 46 24.30 -5.35 8.00
C GLN A 46 24.11 -5.92 6.59
N PRO A 47 24.76 -7.04 6.24
CA PRO A 47 24.50 -7.68 4.96
C PRO A 47 23.05 -8.17 4.99
N ALA A 48 22.28 -7.79 3.97
CA ALA A 48 20.96 -8.37 3.75
C ALA A 48 21.09 -9.90 3.73
N PRO A 49 20.15 -10.66 4.32
CA PRO A 49 20.13 -12.11 4.18
C PRO A 49 19.80 -12.42 2.71
N SER A 50 20.84 -12.56 1.87
CA SER A 50 20.69 -12.95 0.48
C SER A 50 20.20 -14.40 0.46
N SER A 51 18.94 -14.60 0.06
CA SER A 51 18.49 -15.93 -0.33
C SER A 51 19.43 -16.44 -1.41
N SER A 52 19.83 -17.70 -1.33
CA SER A 52 20.60 -18.42 -2.35
C SER A 52 19.84 -18.62 -3.67
N PHE A 53 18.87 -17.76 -3.97
CA PHE A 53 18.07 -17.79 -5.17
C PHE A 53 18.93 -17.32 -6.34
N ASN A 54 19.19 -18.24 -7.27
CA ASN A 54 19.81 -17.93 -8.54
C ASN A 54 18.70 -17.83 -9.60
N LYS A 55 18.39 -16.59 -10.01
CA LYS A 55 17.34 -16.28 -10.98
C LYS A 55 17.58 -16.98 -12.32
N ASP A 56 18.80 -16.93 -12.85
CA ASP A 56 19.14 -17.54 -14.15
C ASP A 56 18.93 -19.05 -14.15
N LYS A 57 19.32 -19.73 -13.06
CA LYS A 57 19.11 -21.17 -12.90
C LYS A 57 17.62 -21.51 -12.81
N TRP A 58 16.84 -20.69 -12.11
CA TRP A 58 15.39 -20.87 -12.04
C TRP A 58 14.74 -20.67 -13.40
N VAL A 59 15.08 -19.59 -14.12
CA VAL A 59 14.59 -19.33 -15.48
C VAL A 59 14.99 -20.48 -16.42
N ALA A 60 16.22 -20.99 -16.34
CA ALA A 60 16.68 -22.11 -17.14
C ALA A 60 15.86 -23.40 -16.90
N SER A 61 15.30 -23.59 -15.70
CA SER A 61 14.46 -24.74 -15.36
C SER A 61 13.02 -24.68 -15.87
N LEU A 62 12.55 -23.51 -16.32
CA LEU A 62 11.20 -23.31 -16.82
C LEU A 62 11.01 -23.93 -18.21
N THR A 63 9.80 -24.43 -18.48
CA THR A 63 9.41 -24.88 -19.83
C THR A 63 9.33 -23.69 -20.80
N PRO A 64 9.38 -23.91 -22.13
CA PRO A 64 9.22 -22.83 -23.10
C PRO A 64 7.93 -22.02 -22.92
N GLU A 65 6.80 -22.70 -22.68
CA GLU A 65 5.50 -22.05 -22.42
C GLU A 65 5.55 -21.20 -21.13
N GLN A 66 6.18 -21.71 -20.07
CA GLN A 66 6.32 -20.96 -18.82
C GLN A 66 7.19 -19.72 -19.01
N LYS A 67 8.28 -19.80 -19.77
CA LYS A 67 9.13 -18.63 -20.06
C LYS A 67 8.36 -17.55 -20.81
N GLU A 68 7.57 -17.94 -21.81
CA GLU A 68 6.72 -17.03 -22.58
C GLU A 68 5.67 -16.37 -21.67
N LEU A 69 4.92 -17.17 -20.90
CA LEU A 69 3.86 -16.66 -20.04
C LEU A 69 4.39 -15.80 -18.88
N LEU A 70 5.60 -16.07 -18.39
CA LEU A 70 6.18 -15.43 -17.19
C LEU A 70 7.22 -14.35 -17.50
N GLN A 71 7.39 -13.97 -18.76
CA GLN A 71 8.40 -12.98 -19.17
C GLN A 71 8.30 -11.68 -18.36
N LEU A 72 7.08 -11.20 -18.13
CA LEU A 72 6.86 -9.97 -17.37
C LEU A 72 7.30 -10.09 -15.91
N GLU A 73 6.99 -11.20 -15.25
CA GLU A 73 7.40 -11.48 -13.87
C GLU A 73 8.91 -11.62 -13.77
N ILE A 74 9.53 -12.31 -14.74
CA ILE A 74 10.99 -12.47 -14.83
C ILE A 74 11.66 -11.09 -14.93
N ASP A 75 11.13 -10.20 -15.74
CA ASP A 75 11.77 -8.91 -16.01
C ASP A 75 11.51 -7.88 -14.91
N THR A 76 10.32 -7.91 -14.29
CA THR A 76 9.81 -6.74 -13.57
C THR A 76 9.42 -7.00 -12.11
N LEU A 77 9.25 -8.26 -11.68
CA LEU A 77 9.05 -8.57 -10.26
C LEU A 77 10.40 -8.47 -9.54
N ASP A 78 10.46 -7.69 -8.46
CA ASP A 78 11.70 -7.53 -7.69
C ASP A 78 12.23 -8.87 -7.19
N GLU A 79 13.56 -9.05 -7.26
CA GLU A 79 14.18 -10.36 -7.02
C GLU A 79 13.91 -10.92 -5.62
N SER A 80 13.78 -10.05 -4.62
CA SER A 80 13.49 -10.49 -3.25
C SER A 80 12.08 -11.08 -3.12
N TRP A 81 11.15 -10.61 -3.96
CA TRP A 81 9.80 -11.15 -4.08
C TRP A 81 9.77 -12.39 -4.96
N LEU A 82 10.40 -12.34 -6.14
CA LEU A 82 10.48 -13.47 -7.06
C LEU A 82 11.09 -14.70 -6.36
N ALA A 83 12.14 -14.50 -5.55
CA ALA A 83 12.75 -15.57 -4.77
C ALA A 83 11.75 -16.31 -3.87
N GLN A 84 10.72 -15.62 -3.35
CA GLN A 84 9.71 -16.21 -2.45
C GLN A 84 8.43 -16.65 -3.18
N LEU A 85 8.14 -16.08 -4.35
CA LEU A 85 6.91 -16.30 -5.11
C LEU A 85 7.11 -17.17 -6.36
N ARG A 86 8.36 -17.57 -6.67
CA ARG A 86 8.71 -18.39 -7.85
C ARG A 86 7.88 -19.68 -7.98
N ASP A 87 7.51 -20.29 -6.86
CA ASP A 87 6.73 -21.53 -6.85
C ASP A 87 5.23 -21.23 -7.07
N GLU A 88 4.76 -20.03 -6.70
CA GLU A 88 3.38 -19.58 -6.96
C GLU A 88 3.17 -19.22 -8.44
N VAL A 89 4.14 -18.54 -9.06
CA VAL A 89 4.00 -18.09 -10.46
C VAL A 89 4.02 -19.23 -11.47
N VAL A 90 4.48 -20.43 -11.08
CA VAL A 90 4.43 -21.63 -11.93
C VAL A 90 3.21 -22.51 -11.67
N THR A 91 2.32 -22.12 -10.75
CA THR A 91 1.09 -22.88 -10.47
C THR A 91 0.15 -22.86 -11.68
N PRO A 92 -0.67 -23.93 -11.88
CA PRO A 92 -1.66 -23.94 -12.95
C PRO A 92 -2.60 -22.73 -12.93
N GLU A 93 -2.94 -22.25 -11.73
CA GLU A 93 -3.85 -21.12 -11.55
C GLU A 93 -3.22 -19.80 -11.98
N PHE A 94 -1.95 -19.55 -11.62
CA PHE A 94 -1.25 -18.36 -12.08
C PHE A 94 -1.02 -18.39 -13.60
N LEU A 95 -0.65 -19.54 -14.16
CA LEU A 95 -0.50 -19.68 -15.61
C LEU A 95 -1.84 -19.50 -16.34
N SER A 96 -2.96 -19.93 -15.75
CA SER A 96 -4.31 -19.65 -16.29
C SER A 96 -4.60 -18.15 -16.33
N LEU A 97 -4.27 -17.41 -15.25
CA LEU A 97 -4.34 -15.95 -15.22
C LEU A 97 -3.51 -15.32 -16.34
N LYS A 98 -2.27 -15.76 -16.56
CA LYS A 98 -1.41 -15.24 -17.63
C LYS A 98 -2.00 -15.48 -19.02
N ARG A 99 -2.57 -16.66 -19.28
CA ARG A 99 -3.29 -16.95 -20.53
C ARG A 99 -4.53 -16.07 -20.70
N PHE A 100 -5.28 -15.80 -19.62
CA PHE A 100 -6.40 -14.85 -19.65
C PHE A 100 -5.93 -13.45 -20.05
N LEU A 101 -4.88 -12.92 -19.40
CA LEU A 101 -4.33 -11.59 -19.73
C LEU A 101 -3.77 -11.51 -21.15
N SER A 102 -3.18 -12.60 -21.67
CA SER A 102 -2.76 -12.67 -23.07
C SER A 102 -3.94 -12.56 -24.03
N LYS A 103 -5.08 -13.20 -23.72
CA LYS A 103 -6.31 -13.08 -24.52
C LYS A 103 -6.89 -11.67 -24.47
N GLU A 104 -6.86 -11.02 -23.30
CA GLU A 104 -7.26 -9.62 -23.15
C GLU A 104 -6.42 -8.68 -24.02
N LYS A 105 -5.11 -8.90 -24.06
CA LYS A 105 -4.22 -8.13 -24.93
C LYS A 105 -4.52 -8.38 -26.41
N GLN A 106 -4.72 -9.65 -26.80
CA GLN A 106 -5.01 -10.05 -28.18
C GLN A 106 -6.36 -9.54 -28.68
N SER A 107 -7.35 -9.33 -27.80
CA SER A 107 -8.65 -8.75 -28.17
C SER A 107 -8.58 -7.24 -28.41
N GLY A 108 -7.44 -6.60 -28.13
CA GLY A 108 -7.28 -5.14 -28.23
C GLY A 108 -7.80 -4.38 -27.01
N ALA A 109 -8.14 -5.06 -25.91
CA ALA A 109 -8.59 -4.40 -24.70
C ALA A 109 -7.49 -3.50 -24.12
N LYS A 110 -7.84 -2.24 -23.77
CA LYS A 110 -6.95 -1.37 -23.02
C LYS A 110 -6.94 -1.80 -21.56
N ILE A 111 -5.79 -2.25 -21.06
CA ILE A 111 -5.61 -2.71 -19.67
C ILE A 111 -4.73 -1.70 -18.93
N PHE A 112 -5.09 -1.44 -17.67
CA PHE A 112 -4.30 -0.66 -16.72
C PHE A 112 -3.83 -1.52 -15.53
N PRO A 113 -2.68 -1.20 -14.92
CA PRO A 113 -1.68 -0.24 -15.41
C PRO A 113 -0.97 -0.75 -16.69
N PRO A 114 -0.09 0.05 -17.33
CA PRO A 114 0.83 -0.46 -18.35
C PRO A 114 1.58 -1.71 -17.86
N GLU A 115 1.85 -2.68 -18.76
CA GLU A 115 2.35 -4.01 -18.37
C GLU A 115 3.59 -3.96 -17.47
N ASN A 116 4.58 -3.15 -17.84
CA ASN A 116 5.81 -2.96 -17.09
C ASN A 116 5.61 -2.38 -15.68
N GLU A 117 4.43 -1.83 -15.38
CA GLU A 117 4.08 -1.23 -14.10
C GLU A 117 3.24 -2.16 -13.21
N ILE A 118 2.74 -3.29 -13.70
CA ILE A 118 1.91 -4.24 -12.91
C ILE A 118 2.60 -4.64 -11.59
N TYR A 119 3.93 -4.81 -11.62
CA TYR A 119 4.74 -5.21 -10.47
C TYR A 119 5.49 -4.05 -9.78
N SER A 120 5.14 -2.79 -10.05
CA SER A 120 5.79 -1.62 -9.43
C SER A 120 5.79 -1.68 -7.90
N TRP A 121 4.73 -2.22 -7.28
CA TRP A 121 4.63 -2.43 -5.83
C TRP A 121 5.83 -3.20 -5.25
N SER A 122 6.33 -4.20 -5.99
CA SER A 122 7.43 -5.06 -5.54
C SER A 122 8.78 -4.35 -5.62
N ARG A 123 8.97 -3.50 -6.64
CA ARG A 123 10.21 -2.77 -6.91
C ARG A 123 10.36 -1.55 -6.02
N HIS A 124 9.27 -0.82 -5.77
CA HIS A 124 9.30 0.30 -4.83
C HIS A 124 9.40 -0.19 -3.37
N THR A 125 8.84 -1.36 -3.06
CA THR A 125 8.94 -1.96 -1.73
C THR A 125 9.51 -3.39 -1.77
N PRO A 126 10.84 -3.56 -1.92
CA PRO A 126 11.48 -4.87 -1.82
C PRO A 126 11.10 -5.57 -0.50
N LEU A 127 10.97 -6.89 -0.52
CA LEU A 127 10.36 -7.65 0.58
C LEU A 127 11.03 -7.39 1.94
N HIS A 128 12.35 -7.23 1.95
CA HIS A 128 13.13 -6.98 3.17
C HIS A 128 12.94 -5.57 3.75
N LYS A 129 12.42 -4.62 2.97
CA LYS A 129 12.13 -3.23 3.38
C LYS A 129 10.70 -3.02 3.85
N VAL A 130 9.81 -4.02 3.74
CA VAL A 130 8.41 -3.88 4.16
C VAL A 130 8.33 -3.60 5.67
N LYS A 131 7.71 -2.46 6.02
CA LYS A 131 7.39 -1.99 7.38
C LYS A 131 5.89 -1.99 7.63
N ALA A 132 5.12 -1.54 6.63
CA ALA A 132 3.67 -1.52 6.65
C ALA A 132 3.10 -2.04 5.32
N VAL A 133 1.85 -2.49 5.33
CA VAL A 133 1.10 -2.95 4.16
C VAL A 133 -0.24 -2.24 4.12
N ILE A 134 -0.57 -1.63 2.98
CA ILE A 134 -1.89 -1.07 2.69
C ILE A 134 -2.50 -1.91 1.56
N VAL A 135 -3.70 -2.44 1.82
CA VAL A 135 -4.40 -3.31 0.87
C VAL A 135 -5.47 -2.51 0.12
N GLY A 136 -5.33 -2.39 -1.20
CA GLY A 136 -6.36 -1.86 -2.10
C GLY A 136 -7.15 -2.97 -2.79
N GLN A 137 -8.22 -2.62 -3.50
CA GLN A 137 -9.07 -3.57 -4.22
C GLN A 137 -8.54 -3.83 -5.64
N ASP A 138 -8.74 -2.88 -6.54
CA ASP A 138 -8.31 -2.91 -7.93
C ASP A 138 -7.51 -1.64 -8.29
N PRO A 139 -6.78 -1.63 -9.42
CA PRO A 139 -6.17 -0.40 -9.93
C PRO A 139 -7.25 0.58 -10.38
N TYR A 140 -6.95 1.87 -10.34
CA TYR A 140 -7.78 2.87 -11.00
C TYR A 140 -7.91 2.58 -12.50
N HIS A 141 -9.14 2.67 -13.03
CA HIS A 141 -9.48 2.21 -14.37
C HIS A 141 -9.54 3.33 -15.43
N ASN A 142 -9.25 4.59 -15.09
CA ASN A 142 -9.15 5.65 -16.11
C ASN A 142 -7.71 5.89 -16.56
N HIS A 143 -7.59 6.59 -17.69
CA HIS A 143 -6.31 6.94 -18.29
C HIS A 143 -5.40 7.71 -17.33
N ASN A 144 -4.11 7.37 -17.36
CA ASN A 144 -3.05 8.03 -16.58
C ASN A 144 -3.26 8.04 -15.05
N GLN A 145 -4.02 7.06 -14.52
CA GLN A 145 -4.22 6.90 -13.08
C GLN A 145 -3.32 5.81 -12.51
N ALA A 146 -3.62 4.54 -12.82
CA ALA A 146 -2.91 3.40 -12.23
C ALA A 146 -1.46 3.29 -12.72
N HIS A 147 -0.56 3.04 -11.78
CA HIS A 147 0.87 2.78 -12.04
C HIS A 147 1.47 1.66 -11.18
N GLY A 148 0.61 0.75 -10.73
CA GLY A 148 1.00 -0.44 -9.97
C GLY A 148 1.15 -0.27 -8.46
N LEU A 149 0.69 0.85 -7.90
CA LEU A 149 0.62 1.10 -6.46
C LEU A 149 -0.83 1.36 -6.04
N ALA A 150 -1.32 0.66 -5.00
CA ALA A 150 -2.65 0.89 -4.44
C ALA A 150 -2.86 2.37 -4.05
N PHE A 151 -4.07 2.90 -4.26
CA PHE A 151 -4.46 4.29 -3.96
C PHE A 151 -3.67 5.41 -4.66
N SER A 152 -2.58 5.12 -5.36
CA SER A 152 -1.72 6.14 -5.96
C SER A 152 -2.09 6.43 -7.41
N VAL A 153 -1.99 7.69 -7.79
CA VAL A 153 -2.13 8.17 -9.18
C VAL A 153 -0.92 8.97 -9.63
N ARG A 154 -0.66 8.98 -10.95
CA ARG A 154 0.42 9.78 -11.55
C ARG A 154 0.01 11.26 -11.66
N PRO A 155 0.95 12.20 -11.49
CA PRO A 155 0.73 13.57 -11.95
C PRO A 155 0.40 13.60 -13.46
N PRO A 156 -0.43 14.55 -13.93
CA PRO A 156 -1.09 15.61 -13.18
C PRO A 156 -2.42 15.21 -12.54
N THR A 157 -2.78 13.91 -12.53
CA THR A 157 -4.06 13.42 -12.00
C THR A 157 -4.22 13.82 -10.52
N PRO A 158 -5.32 14.51 -10.16
CA PRO A 158 -5.62 14.81 -8.78
C PRO A 158 -5.83 13.54 -7.95
N ALA A 159 -5.56 13.61 -6.65
CA ALA A 159 -5.87 12.58 -5.69
C ALA A 159 -7.36 12.23 -5.78
N PRO A 160 -7.72 10.95 -6.05
CA PRO A 160 -9.11 10.52 -6.05
C PRO A 160 -9.76 10.66 -4.67
N PRO A 161 -11.10 10.63 -4.57
CA PRO A 161 -11.81 10.91 -3.31
C PRO A 161 -11.33 10.07 -2.11
N SER A 162 -11.07 8.78 -2.32
CA SER A 162 -10.53 7.90 -1.27
C SER A 162 -9.15 8.36 -0.78
N LEU A 163 -8.24 8.75 -1.69
CA LEU A 163 -6.92 9.25 -1.30
C LEU A 163 -7.02 10.62 -0.62
N ALA A 164 -7.89 11.51 -1.08
CA ALA A 164 -8.14 12.78 -0.41
C ALA A 164 -8.64 12.57 1.02
N ASN A 165 -9.46 11.54 1.27
CA ASN A 165 -9.88 11.17 2.62
C ASN A 165 -8.76 10.55 3.45
N MET A 166 -7.84 9.78 2.85
CA MET A 166 -6.62 9.34 3.54
C MET A 166 -5.80 10.54 4.02
N TYR A 167 -5.63 11.58 3.22
CA TYR A 167 -4.94 12.81 3.64
C TYR A 167 -5.63 13.51 4.81
N LYS A 168 -6.96 13.53 4.87
CA LYS A 168 -7.71 14.03 6.04
C LYS A 168 -7.43 13.18 7.28
N GLY A 169 -7.40 11.86 7.15
CA GLY A 169 -7.02 10.95 8.23
C GLY A 169 -5.61 11.22 8.75
N ILE A 170 -4.63 11.43 7.87
CA ILE A 170 -3.25 11.78 8.25
C ILE A 170 -3.22 13.14 8.95
N LYS A 171 -3.99 14.13 8.48
CA LYS A 171 -4.07 15.45 9.11
C LYS A 171 -4.64 15.39 10.53
N ASN A 172 -5.60 14.50 10.78
CA ASN A 172 -6.14 14.27 12.12
C ASN A 172 -5.10 13.63 13.05
N ASP A 173 -4.32 12.69 12.54
CA ASP A 173 -3.24 12.01 13.27
C ASP A 173 -2.03 12.93 13.51
N TYR A 174 -1.72 13.77 12.53
CA TYR A 174 -0.58 14.68 12.45
C TYR A 174 -1.05 16.07 12.00
N PRO A 175 -1.42 16.97 12.94
CA PRO A 175 -1.91 18.31 12.59
C PRO A 175 -0.94 19.16 11.78
N THR A 176 0.36 18.83 11.76
CA THR A 176 1.39 19.48 10.95
C THR A 176 1.48 18.95 9.51
N PHE A 177 0.75 17.89 9.16
CA PHE A 177 0.73 17.36 7.79
C PHE A 177 0.14 18.39 6.82
N GLU A 178 0.72 18.48 5.64
CA GLU A 178 0.23 19.31 4.54
C GLU A 178 -0.09 18.42 3.35
N SER A 179 -1.28 18.62 2.78
CA SER A 179 -1.66 17.94 1.54
C SER A 179 -0.69 18.32 0.41
N PRO A 180 -0.38 17.38 -0.51
CA PRO A 180 0.51 17.67 -1.62
C PRO A 180 0.03 18.86 -2.47
N PRO A 181 0.96 19.64 -3.06
CA PRO A 181 0.60 20.70 -4.00
C PRO A 181 -0.19 20.13 -5.18
N ASN A 182 -1.00 20.98 -5.82
CA ASN A 182 -1.85 20.63 -6.98
C ASN A 182 -2.79 19.45 -6.74
N LYS A 183 -3.16 19.18 -5.47
CA LYS A 183 -3.96 18.01 -5.07
C LYS A 183 -3.32 16.69 -5.54
N GLY A 184 -2.00 16.58 -5.55
CA GLY A 184 -1.29 15.42 -6.09
C GLY A 184 -1.59 14.10 -5.36
N GLY A 185 -1.53 12.98 -6.10
CA GLY A 185 -1.81 11.63 -5.58
C GLY A 185 -0.69 10.60 -5.74
N LEU A 186 0.56 11.06 -5.95
CA LEU A 186 1.71 10.17 -6.12
C LEU A 186 2.24 9.70 -4.76
N LEU A 187 2.16 8.40 -4.48
CA LEU A 187 2.51 7.78 -3.20
C LEU A 187 3.80 6.95 -3.27
N THR A 188 4.56 7.08 -4.36
CA THR A 188 5.90 6.50 -4.48
C THR A 188 6.79 6.78 -3.26
N PRO A 189 6.80 7.99 -2.66
CA PRO A 189 7.59 8.24 -1.46
C PRO A 189 7.23 7.32 -0.27
N TRP A 190 5.95 6.98 -0.08
CA TRP A 190 5.56 6.04 0.98
C TRP A 190 6.04 4.62 0.68
N ALA A 191 5.92 4.19 -0.58
CA ALA A 191 6.39 2.88 -0.99
C ALA A 191 7.90 2.71 -0.76
N GLU A 192 8.70 3.71 -1.14
CA GLU A 192 10.15 3.72 -0.93
C GLU A 192 10.54 3.79 0.56
N ARG A 193 9.65 4.30 1.42
CA ARG A 193 9.79 4.30 2.89
C ARG A 193 9.33 2.99 3.55
N GLY A 194 9.00 1.97 2.77
CA GLY A 194 8.68 0.63 3.28
C GLY A 194 7.18 0.34 3.39
N VAL A 195 6.31 1.14 2.77
CA VAL A 195 4.86 0.88 2.72
C VAL A 195 4.52 0.07 1.48
N LEU A 196 4.22 -1.21 1.66
CA LEU A 196 3.74 -2.06 0.57
C LEU A 196 2.32 -1.67 0.16
N MET A 197 2.18 -0.98 -0.98
CA MET A 197 0.91 -0.54 -1.55
C MET A 197 0.36 -1.59 -2.53
N LEU A 198 -0.38 -2.58 -2.04
CA LEU A 198 -0.76 -3.77 -2.82
C LEU A 198 -2.27 -3.82 -3.07
N ASN A 199 -2.69 -3.82 -4.34
CA ASN A 199 -4.07 -4.12 -4.70
C ASN A 199 -4.32 -5.64 -4.69
N THR A 200 -5.54 -6.07 -4.38
CA THR A 200 -5.93 -7.49 -4.46
C THR A 200 -5.99 -7.99 -5.91
N CYS A 201 -6.42 -7.14 -6.83
CA CYS A 201 -6.33 -7.34 -8.27
C CYS A 201 -5.29 -6.39 -8.85
N LEU A 202 -4.38 -6.87 -9.72
CA LEU A 202 -3.26 -6.04 -10.21
C LEU A 202 -3.49 -5.40 -11.58
N THR A 203 -4.61 -5.73 -12.24
CA THR A 203 -4.95 -5.21 -13.57
C THR A 203 -6.44 -4.94 -13.68
N VAL A 204 -6.85 -4.05 -14.56
CA VAL A 204 -8.25 -3.73 -14.85
C VAL A 204 -8.37 -3.26 -16.30
N ARG A 205 -9.49 -3.53 -16.97
CA ARG A 205 -9.79 -2.88 -18.25
C ARG A 205 -10.08 -1.41 -18.05
N ALA A 206 -9.75 -0.60 -19.04
CA ALA A 206 -10.11 0.82 -19.06
C ALA A 206 -11.62 0.98 -18.89
N HIS A 207 -12.01 1.87 -17.97
CA HIS A 207 -13.40 2.22 -17.68
C HIS A 207 -14.31 1.07 -17.22
N GLN A 208 -13.75 -0.08 -16.81
CA GLN A 208 -14.52 -1.22 -16.30
C GLN A 208 -13.91 -1.69 -14.99
N ALA A 209 -14.32 -1.06 -13.88
CA ALA A 209 -13.94 -1.47 -12.53
C ALA A 209 -14.21 -2.97 -12.31
N ASN A 210 -13.39 -3.64 -11.50
CA ASN A 210 -13.52 -5.08 -11.20
C ASN A 210 -13.50 -6.05 -12.41
N SER A 211 -13.23 -5.60 -13.64
CA SER A 211 -13.29 -6.44 -14.86
C SER A 211 -12.37 -7.67 -14.83
N HIS A 212 -11.27 -7.64 -14.08
CA HIS A 212 -10.36 -8.78 -13.89
C HIS A 212 -10.49 -9.44 -12.51
N SER A 213 -11.57 -9.15 -11.78
CA SER A 213 -11.90 -9.81 -10.52
C SER A 213 -12.10 -11.32 -10.71
N ASN A 214 -11.66 -12.10 -9.74
CA ASN A 214 -11.74 -13.57 -9.70
C ASN A 214 -11.04 -14.26 -10.88
N LYS A 215 -10.07 -13.60 -11.53
CA LYS A 215 -9.26 -14.19 -12.62
C LYS A 215 -7.96 -14.83 -12.15
N GLY A 216 -7.61 -14.67 -10.87
CA GLY A 216 -6.47 -15.34 -10.24
C GLY A 216 -5.52 -14.40 -9.50
N TRP A 217 -5.62 -13.08 -9.71
CA TRP A 217 -4.79 -12.11 -9.02
C TRP A 217 -4.94 -12.19 -7.50
N GLU A 218 -6.17 -12.41 -7.04
CA GLU A 218 -6.54 -12.50 -5.63
C GLU A 218 -5.74 -13.57 -4.89
N ARG A 219 -5.46 -14.69 -5.55
CA ARG A 219 -4.67 -15.77 -4.97
C ARG A 219 -3.20 -15.39 -4.91
N PHE A 220 -2.67 -14.84 -6.00
CA PHE A 220 -1.28 -14.39 -6.06
C PHE A 220 -0.98 -13.30 -5.03
N THR A 221 -1.84 -12.29 -4.93
CA THR A 221 -1.66 -11.18 -3.97
C THR A 221 -1.88 -11.63 -2.54
N GLN A 222 -2.79 -12.60 -2.28
CA GLN A 222 -2.86 -13.26 -0.98
C GLN A 222 -1.54 -13.96 -0.63
N LYS A 223 -0.94 -14.69 -1.58
CA LYS A 223 0.37 -15.33 -1.37
C LYS A 223 1.48 -14.32 -1.07
N ALA A 224 1.43 -13.14 -1.67
CA ALA A 224 2.33 -12.03 -1.34
C ALA A 224 2.14 -11.55 0.10
N LEU A 225 0.89 -11.35 0.56
CA LEU A 225 0.59 -10.98 1.96
C LEU A 225 1.08 -12.05 2.95
N ASP A 226 0.81 -13.32 2.66
CA ASP A 226 1.25 -14.45 3.48
C ASP A 226 2.80 -14.54 3.52
N THR A 227 3.45 -14.21 2.40
CA THR A 227 4.91 -14.14 2.31
C THR A 227 5.47 -13.03 3.20
N VAL A 228 4.85 -11.85 3.22
CA VAL A 228 5.23 -10.78 4.17
C VAL A 228 5.11 -11.29 5.59
N ALA A 229 3.97 -11.86 5.96
CA ALA A 229 3.72 -12.35 7.32
C ALA A 229 4.72 -13.43 7.76
N ARG A 230 5.09 -14.32 6.83
CA ARG A 230 6.05 -15.39 7.07
C ARG A 230 7.49 -14.88 7.19
N VAL A 231 7.93 -14.04 6.25
CA VAL A 231 9.33 -13.62 6.11
C VAL A 231 9.70 -12.49 7.07
N ARG A 232 8.78 -11.56 7.36
CA ARG A 232 9.00 -10.45 8.29
C ARG A 232 8.81 -10.91 9.73
N THR A 233 9.74 -11.73 10.21
CA THR A 233 9.67 -12.40 11.51
C THR A 233 9.58 -11.46 12.71
N ARG A 234 10.17 -10.27 12.61
CA ARG A 234 10.04 -9.21 13.63
C ARG A 234 8.67 -8.53 13.63
N GLY A 235 7.85 -8.72 12.59
CA GLY A 235 6.50 -8.17 12.47
C GLY A 235 6.41 -6.94 11.58
N VAL A 236 5.22 -6.64 11.07
CA VAL A 236 4.91 -5.43 10.27
C VAL A 236 3.50 -4.97 10.63
N VAL A 237 3.12 -3.78 10.15
CA VAL A 237 1.76 -3.25 10.31
C VAL A 237 0.92 -3.53 9.06
N PHE A 238 -0.25 -4.13 9.21
CA PHE A 238 -1.24 -4.28 8.14
C PHE A 238 -2.38 -3.28 8.35
N LEU A 239 -2.57 -2.39 7.39
CA LEU A 239 -3.65 -1.41 7.33
C LEU A 239 -4.71 -1.95 6.37
N ALA A 240 -5.82 -2.45 6.92
CA ALA A 240 -6.89 -3.08 6.16
C ALA A 240 -8.19 -2.30 6.34
N TRP A 241 -8.54 -1.51 5.32
CA TRP A 241 -9.70 -0.64 5.34
C TRP A 241 -10.82 -1.21 4.47
N GLY A 242 -12.00 -1.39 5.05
CA GLY A 242 -13.15 -2.03 4.43
C GLY A 242 -13.16 -3.56 4.60
N THR A 243 -14.35 -4.13 4.44
CA THR A 243 -14.59 -5.57 4.56
C THR A 243 -13.70 -6.41 3.63
N PRO A 244 -13.52 -6.06 2.34
CA PRO A 244 -12.67 -6.85 1.44
C PRO A 244 -11.22 -6.95 1.94
N ALA A 245 -10.58 -5.83 2.29
CA ALA A 245 -9.23 -5.81 2.83
C ALA A 245 -9.16 -6.54 4.19
N GLY A 246 -10.17 -6.38 5.03
CA GLY A 246 -10.27 -7.05 6.32
C GLY A 246 -10.27 -8.58 6.22
N LYS A 247 -10.98 -9.15 5.23
CA LYS A 247 -10.99 -10.59 4.96
C LYS A 247 -9.59 -11.11 4.57
N ARG A 248 -8.81 -10.33 3.81
CA ARG A 248 -7.45 -10.71 3.35
C ARG A 248 -6.43 -10.84 4.47
N VAL A 249 -6.61 -10.09 5.55
CA VAL A 249 -5.70 -10.08 6.71
C VAL A 249 -6.23 -10.90 7.89
N ALA A 250 -7.36 -11.58 7.74
CA ALA A 250 -7.99 -12.33 8.84
C ALA A 250 -7.09 -13.44 9.41
N GLY A 251 -6.30 -14.10 8.55
CA GLY A 251 -5.37 -15.16 8.93
C GLY A 251 -4.00 -14.69 9.47
N ILE A 252 -3.75 -13.37 9.51
CA ILE A 252 -2.46 -12.83 9.94
C ILE A 252 -2.30 -13.00 11.46
N ASN A 253 -1.15 -13.53 11.88
CA ASN A 253 -0.83 -13.71 13.30
C ASN A 253 -0.64 -12.36 14.01
N ARG A 254 -1.66 -11.94 14.77
CA ARG A 254 -1.70 -10.67 15.53
C ARG A 254 -0.73 -10.60 16.72
N GLN A 255 -0.16 -11.71 17.17
CA GLN A 255 0.90 -11.69 18.17
C GLN A 255 2.23 -11.22 17.58
N LYS A 256 2.43 -11.45 16.28
CA LYS A 256 3.65 -11.08 15.55
C LYS A 256 3.49 -9.75 14.82
N HIS A 257 2.34 -9.53 14.17
CA HIS A 257 2.07 -8.36 13.33
C HIS A 257 1.01 -7.46 13.97
N CYS A 258 1.07 -6.17 13.70
CA CYS A 258 -0.04 -5.26 14.01
C CYS A 258 -1.06 -5.33 12.87
N VAL A 259 -2.34 -5.48 13.18
CA VAL A 259 -3.43 -5.46 12.19
C VAL A 259 -4.43 -4.40 12.59
N LEU A 260 -4.46 -3.31 11.83
CA LEU A 260 -5.33 -2.15 12.03
C LEU A 260 -6.47 -2.19 11.02
N GLN A 261 -7.70 -2.37 11.50
CA GLN A 261 -8.90 -2.50 10.68
C GLN A 261 -9.89 -1.37 10.94
N SER A 262 -10.49 -0.84 9.87
CA SER A 262 -11.51 0.22 9.93
C SER A 262 -12.38 0.17 8.67
N VAL A 263 -13.37 1.05 8.56
CA VAL A 263 -14.14 1.27 7.33
C VAL A 263 -13.24 1.81 6.21
N HIS A 264 -13.67 1.67 4.96
CA HIS A 264 -12.90 2.12 3.80
C HIS A 264 -12.84 3.67 3.72
N PRO A 265 -11.75 4.28 3.20
CA PRO A 265 -11.67 5.73 2.98
C PRO A 265 -12.60 6.28 1.87
N SER A 266 -13.34 5.43 1.15
CA SER A 266 -14.36 5.88 0.17
C SER A 266 -15.32 6.89 0.80
N PRO A 267 -15.79 7.90 0.04
CA PRO A 267 -16.83 8.84 0.50
C PRO A 267 -18.05 8.14 1.14
N LEU A 268 -18.41 6.94 0.66
CA LEU A 268 -19.57 6.19 1.14
C LEU A 268 -19.44 5.71 2.59
N SER A 269 -18.20 5.50 3.06
CA SER A 269 -17.94 4.88 4.36
C SER A 269 -17.01 5.69 5.26
N ALA A 270 -16.27 6.66 4.75
CA ALA A 270 -15.23 7.35 5.52
C ALA A 270 -15.77 8.03 6.79
N MET A 271 -16.98 8.61 6.71
CA MET A 271 -17.65 9.25 7.85
C MET A 271 -18.07 8.25 8.94
N ARG A 272 -18.11 6.95 8.65
CA ARG A 272 -18.49 5.90 9.61
C ARG A 272 -17.33 5.47 10.52
N GLY A 273 -16.22 6.22 10.51
CA GLY A 273 -15.10 6.03 11.44
C GLY A 273 -13.71 5.95 10.83
N PHE A 274 -13.52 6.23 9.53
CA PHE A 274 -12.18 6.29 8.94
C PHE A 274 -11.38 7.46 9.50
N PHE A 275 -12.00 8.65 9.60
CA PHE A 275 -11.30 9.88 10.00
C PHE A 275 -10.80 9.87 11.45
N ASP A 276 -11.41 9.05 12.32
CA ASP A 276 -11.10 9.01 13.76
C ASP A 276 -10.33 7.75 14.16
N ASN A 277 -9.94 6.91 13.19
CA ASN A 277 -9.34 5.61 13.49
C ASN A 277 -7.91 5.71 14.06
N GLY A 278 -7.18 6.80 13.82
CA GLY A 278 -5.83 6.98 14.35
C GLY A 278 -4.75 6.12 13.67
N HIS A 279 -5.03 5.52 12.52
CA HIS A 279 -4.24 4.41 11.98
C HIS A 279 -2.81 4.79 11.58
N PHE A 280 -2.58 5.98 11.05
CA PHE A 280 -1.24 6.41 10.62
C PHE A 280 -0.35 6.64 11.84
N LYS A 281 -0.90 7.24 12.89
CA LYS A 281 -0.25 7.41 14.19
C LYS A 281 0.02 6.08 14.88
N LYS A 282 -0.99 5.22 15.01
CA LYS A 282 -0.85 3.88 15.61
C LYS A 282 0.17 3.02 14.88
N CYS A 283 0.25 3.13 13.56
CA CYS A 283 1.27 2.45 12.75
C CYS A 283 2.68 2.87 13.18
N ASN A 284 2.94 4.18 13.25
CA ASN A 284 4.25 4.71 13.65
C ASN A 284 4.58 4.47 15.12
N GLU A 285 3.60 4.53 16.03
CA GLU A 285 3.79 4.16 17.44
C GLU A 285 4.27 2.71 17.57
N TRP A 286 3.59 1.79 16.86
CA TRP A 286 3.97 0.38 16.88
C TRP A 286 5.34 0.12 16.24
N LEU A 287 5.67 0.80 15.14
CA LEU A 287 6.99 0.71 14.50
C LEU A 287 8.08 1.24 15.43
N SER A 288 7.86 2.39 16.05
CA SER A 288 8.80 3.03 16.98
C SER A 288 9.08 2.15 18.19
N GLU A 289 8.02 1.60 18.81
CA GLU A 289 8.17 0.70 19.97
C GLU A 289 8.99 -0.55 19.63
N ARG A 290 8.82 -1.10 18.43
CA ARG A 290 9.40 -2.39 18.03
C ARG A 290 10.77 -2.29 17.38
N TYR A 291 11.06 -1.19 16.71
CA TYR A 291 12.25 -1.01 15.88
C TYR A 291 13.07 0.24 16.22
N GLY A 292 12.54 1.15 17.03
CA GLY A 292 13.17 2.43 17.38
C GLY A 292 12.58 3.61 16.61
N ALA A 293 12.80 4.81 17.14
CA ALA A 293 12.20 6.05 16.61
C ALA A 293 12.56 6.36 15.16
N ASP A 294 13.73 5.92 14.70
CA ASP A 294 14.21 6.15 13.32
C ASP A 294 13.51 5.25 12.28
N GLU A 295 12.76 4.25 12.73
CA GLU A 295 12.12 3.27 11.84
C GLU A 295 10.68 3.60 11.48
N ILE A 296 10.15 4.73 11.96
CA ILE A 296 8.82 5.22 11.60
C ILE A 296 8.72 5.60 10.11
N ILE A 297 7.48 5.67 9.62
CA ILE A 297 7.18 6.13 8.27
C ILE A 297 6.86 7.62 8.33
N ASP A 298 7.65 8.43 7.62
CA ASP A 298 7.23 9.78 7.29
C ASP A 298 6.04 9.70 6.30
N TRP A 299 4.88 10.21 6.69
CA TRP A 299 3.68 10.24 5.86
C TRP A 299 3.58 11.51 5.00
N ASN A 300 4.48 12.47 5.17
CA ASN A 300 4.49 13.70 4.37
C ASN A 300 4.97 13.41 2.94
N LEU A 301 4.29 13.98 1.95
CA LEU A 301 4.58 13.79 0.53
C LEU A 301 5.21 15.02 -0.11
N THR A 302 5.38 16.09 0.66
CA THR A 302 6.15 17.25 0.23
C THR A 302 7.65 16.95 0.35
N PRO A 303 8.48 17.32 -0.64
CA PRO A 303 9.92 17.24 -0.48
C PRO A 303 10.31 18.10 0.73
N THR A 304 10.97 17.49 1.71
CA THR A 304 11.61 18.28 2.76
C THR A 304 12.60 19.19 2.06
N LYS A 305 12.41 20.51 2.15
CA LYS A 305 13.41 21.47 1.71
C LYS A 305 14.66 21.23 2.55
N VAL A 306 15.59 20.44 2.04
CA VAL A 306 16.93 20.36 2.60
C VAL A 306 17.57 21.72 2.36
N SER A 307 17.64 22.55 3.39
CA SER A 307 18.39 23.81 3.37
C SER A 307 19.88 23.49 3.36
N GLY A 308 20.40 23.12 2.19
CA GLY A 308 21.83 23.09 1.87
C GLY A 308 22.12 24.18 0.84
N PRO A 309 23.30 24.83 0.88
CA PRO A 309 23.66 25.85 -0.10
C PRO A 309 23.68 25.22 -1.50
N PRO A 310 23.20 25.94 -2.53
CA PRO A 310 23.16 25.43 -3.89
C PRO A 310 24.56 25.04 -4.36
N PRO A 311 24.74 23.91 -5.06
CA PRO A 311 26.00 23.61 -5.72
C PRO A 311 26.27 24.67 -6.79
N ALA A 312 27.51 25.16 -6.84
CA ALA A 312 27.95 26.18 -7.79
C ALA A 312 27.68 25.73 -9.24
N PRO A 313 27.26 26.64 -10.14
CA PRO A 313 26.96 26.30 -11.52
C PRO A 313 28.25 25.88 -12.26
N ALA A 314 28.18 24.74 -12.94
CA ALA A 314 29.19 24.29 -13.86
C ALA A 314 29.03 25.03 -15.20
N ASP A 315 30.11 25.65 -15.67
CA ASP A 315 30.23 26.29 -16.98
C ASP A 315 29.86 25.34 -18.12
N LYS A 316 29.05 25.83 -19.05
CA LYS A 316 28.96 25.28 -20.41
C LYS A 316 29.42 26.35 -21.40
N PRO A 317 30.24 26.02 -22.40
CA PRO A 317 30.44 26.89 -23.52
C PRO A 317 29.26 26.81 -24.50
N ASP A 318 29.10 27.96 -25.13
CA ASP A 318 28.18 28.41 -26.17
C ASP A 318 28.25 27.58 -27.46
N ASP A 319 27.09 27.37 -28.11
CA ASP A 319 27.00 27.45 -29.57
C ASP A 319 25.53 27.44 -30.06
N THR A 320 25.08 28.65 -30.39
CA THR A 320 24.54 29.09 -31.69
C THR A 320 23.28 28.44 -32.31
N GLN A 321 22.33 29.35 -32.58
CA GLN A 321 21.09 29.31 -33.37
C GLN A 321 21.13 28.54 -34.71
N LEU A 322 19.98 27.99 -35.12
CA LEU A 322 19.39 28.31 -36.43
C LEU A 322 17.88 28.00 -36.48
N GLU A 323 17.12 28.98 -36.96
CA GLU A 323 15.68 28.93 -37.22
C GLU A 323 15.35 28.38 -38.62
N SER A 324 14.07 28.01 -38.79
CA SER A 324 13.17 28.37 -39.90
C SER A 324 12.67 27.28 -40.88
N SER A 325 11.33 27.16 -40.85
CA SER A 325 10.38 27.15 -41.98
C SER A 325 10.26 25.96 -42.93
N GLY A 326 9.01 25.57 -43.18
CA GLY A 326 8.62 24.67 -44.27
C GLY A 326 7.16 24.22 -44.16
N ASP A 327 6.25 25.09 -44.61
CA ASP A 327 4.81 24.90 -44.81
C ASP A 327 4.53 24.06 -46.07
N CYS A 328 3.53 23.17 -46.07
CA CYS A 328 2.52 23.09 -47.14
C CYS A 328 1.39 22.06 -46.91
N ASP A 329 0.20 22.52 -47.27
CA ASP A 329 -1.15 21.95 -47.31
C ASP A 329 -1.37 20.58 -47.98
N GLY A 330 -2.49 19.94 -47.60
CA GLY A 330 -3.12 18.86 -48.37
C GLY A 330 -4.42 18.29 -47.76
N LYS A 331 -5.55 18.96 -47.99
CA LYS A 331 -6.95 18.51 -47.75
C LYS A 331 -7.43 17.48 -48.78
N SER A 332 -8.20 16.47 -48.33
CA SER A 332 -9.55 16.09 -48.84
C SER A 332 -10.04 14.80 -48.13
N ASP A 333 -11.19 14.87 -47.46
CA ASP A 333 -12.51 14.27 -47.84
C ASP A 333 -12.45 12.76 -48.12
N GLY A 334 -13.24 11.85 -47.56
CA GLY A 334 -14.53 11.90 -46.87
C GLY A 334 -15.26 10.56 -47.16
N LEU A 335 -16.33 10.29 -46.39
CA LEU A 335 -17.39 9.26 -46.56
C LEU A 335 -17.33 7.93 -45.77
N LEU A 336 -18.25 7.87 -44.78
CA LEU A 336 -19.08 6.74 -44.31
C LEU A 336 -20.06 6.27 -45.43
N PRO A 337 -21.00 5.29 -45.27
CA PRO A 337 -21.47 4.47 -44.13
C PRO A 337 -21.66 2.96 -44.56
N PRO A 338 -22.57 2.09 -44.02
CA PRO A 338 -23.49 2.17 -42.87
C PRO A 338 -23.52 0.95 -41.91
N GLU A 339 -24.38 1.13 -40.90
CA GLU A 339 -24.80 0.26 -39.80
C GLU A 339 -25.65 -0.95 -40.25
N ASP A 340 -25.68 -2.01 -39.44
CA ASP A 340 -26.79 -2.97 -39.42
C ASP A 340 -27.01 -3.49 -37.99
N GLU A 341 -28.28 -3.43 -37.55
CA GLU A 341 -28.78 -3.97 -36.28
C GLU A 341 -29.06 -5.48 -36.44
N SER A 342 -28.71 -6.28 -35.43
CA SER A 342 -29.47 -7.52 -35.20
C SER A 342 -29.59 -7.84 -33.72
N THR A 343 -30.83 -8.11 -33.33
CA THR A 343 -31.27 -8.47 -31.98
C THR A 343 -31.18 -9.98 -31.79
N ALA A 344 -30.65 -10.43 -30.66
CA ALA A 344 -30.86 -11.79 -30.17
C ALA A 344 -30.90 -11.83 -28.64
N LYS A 345 -32.09 -12.15 -28.13
CA LYS A 345 -32.35 -12.50 -26.73
C LYS A 345 -31.73 -13.86 -26.41
N VAL A 346 -30.95 -13.96 -25.35
CA VAL A 346 -30.76 -15.21 -24.60
C VAL A 346 -30.78 -14.91 -23.10
N SER A 347 -31.59 -15.71 -22.41
CA SER A 347 -31.86 -15.72 -20.97
C SER A 347 -30.62 -16.07 -20.15
N LYS A 348 -30.50 -15.45 -18.96
CA LYS A 348 -29.71 -16.02 -17.87
C LYS A 348 -30.38 -15.72 -16.53
N ALA A 349 -30.71 -16.79 -15.83
CA ALA A 349 -31.10 -16.80 -14.43
C ALA A 349 -29.88 -17.12 -13.55
N ALA A 350 -30.02 -16.73 -12.28
CA ALA A 350 -29.27 -17.11 -11.09
C ALA A 350 -28.01 -16.29 -10.70
N GLU A 351 -28.22 -15.55 -9.60
CA GLU A 351 -27.34 -15.31 -8.46
C GLU A 351 -26.12 -14.40 -8.68
N ALA A 352 -26.39 -13.09 -8.62
CA ALA A 352 -25.40 -12.07 -8.29
C ALA A 352 -25.50 -11.75 -6.78
N GLU A 353 -24.48 -12.15 -6.04
CA GLU A 353 -24.27 -11.66 -4.67
C GLU A 353 -23.67 -10.25 -4.71
N GLU A 354 -24.45 -9.32 -4.16
CA GLU A 354 -24.11 -8.04 -3.52
C GLU A 354 -22.60 -7.66 -3.45
N PHE A 355 -22.07 -7.05 -4.51
CA PHE A 355 -20.72 -6.45 -4.54
C PHE A 355 -20.62 -5.15 -5.36
N ASP A 356 -21.73 -4.46 -5.64
CA ASP A 356 -21.77 -3.30 -6.55
C ASP A 356 -21.75 -1.91 -5.88
N ASP A 357 -21.74 -1.81 -4.55
CA ASP A 357 -21.99 -0.51 -3.90
C ASP A 357 -20.86 0.54 -4.03
N ASP A 358 -19.64 0.16 -4.44
CA ASP A 358 -18.48 1.07 -4.41
C ASP A 358 -18.03 1.60 -5.81
N ALA A 359 -18.45 0.99 -6.92
CA ALA A 359 -18.00 1.39 -8.26
C ALA A 359 -18.89 2.48 -8.89
N ASP A 360 -20.21 2.33 -8.81
CA ASP A 360 -21.18 3.25 -9.45
C ASP A 360 -21.19 4.65 -8.81
N ALA A 361 -20.76 4.78 -7.55
CA ALA A 361 -20.74 6.06 -6.84
C ALA A 361 -19.61 7.01 -7.29
N LEU A 362 -18.52 6.49 -7.85
CA LEU A 362 -17.46 7.33 -8.42
C LEU A 362 -17.87 7.94 -9.77
N GLU A 363 -18.67 7.22 -10.55
CA GLU A 363 -19.23 7.69 -11.82
C GLU A 363 -20.36 8.72 -11.60
N ALA A 364 -21.18 8.53 -10.57
CA ALA A 364 -22.23 9.47 -10.19
C ALA A 364 -21.68 10.83 -9.69
N LEU A 365 -20.53 10.85 -9.02
CA LEU A 365 -19.90 12.10 -8.57
C LEU A 365 -19.12 12.80 -9.69
N ALA A 366 -18.54 12.07 -10.64
CA ALA A 366 -17.86 12.65 -11.80
C ALA A 366 -18.85 13.31 -12.79
N SER A 367 -20.09 12.81 -12.85
CA SER A 367 -21.14 13.35 -13.72
C SER A 367 -21.78 14.65 -13.19
N ALA A 368 -21.48 15.06 -11.96
CA ALA A 368 -22.02 16.27 -11.34
C ALA A 368 -21.13 17.53 -11.51
N GLU A 369 -19.93 17.41 -12.09
CA GLU A 369 -18.98 18.52 -12.26
C GLU A 369 -18.75 18.97 -13.72
N ALA A 370 -19.58 18.55 -14.68
CA ALA A 370 -19.53 19.12 -16.03
C ALA A 370 -20.21 20.51 -16.05
N PRO A 371 -19.51 21.60 -16.40
CA PRO A 371 -20.14 22.91 -16.48
C PRO A 371 -21.08 22.99 -17.70
N SER A 372 -22.30 23.47 -17.45
CA SER A 372 -23.30 23.87 -18.45
C SER A 372 -22.90 25.11 -19.21
#